data_AF-A0A844GQG1-F1
#
_entry.id   AF-A0A844GQG1-F1
#
_cell.length_a   1.000
_cell.length_b   1.000
_cell.length_c   1.000
_cell.angle_alpha   90.00
_cell.angle_beta   90.00
_cell.angle_gamma   90.00
#
_symmetry.space_group_name_H-M   'P 1'
#
loop_
_entity.id
_entity.type
_entity.pdbx_description
1 polymer ?
#
loop_
_entity_poly.entity_id
_entity_poly.type
_entity_poly.pdbx_seq_one_letter_code
_entity_poly.pdbx_strand_id
1 'polypeptide(L)' 'MRAFFREKKRSAGYARDRMKLLLISERIDCSPQMMKMLRNDLIHTVKKYLTIDEEQVKIQISQEPAVLHAYIPVRNKKDR' A
#
# COMPACT_ATOMS: atom_id res chain seq x y z
N MET A 1 -30.85 28.70 -25.60
CA MET A 1 -30.52 27.27 -25.88
C MET A 1 -29.64 26.76 -24.75
N ARG A 2 -29.87 25.52 -24.32
CA ARG A 2 -29.59 24.94 -22.99
C ARG A 2 -28.14 25.10 -22.47
N ALA A 3 -28.03 25.50 -21.21
CA ALA A 3 -26.81 25.44 -20.41
C ALA A 3 -26.41 23.97 -20.17
N PHE A 4 -25.34 23.51 -20.84
CA PHE A 4 -24.82 22.13 -20.71
C PHE A 4 -23.45 22.02 -20.02
N PHE A 5 -22.91 23.12 -19.49
CA PHE A 5 -21.67 23.08 -18.70
C PHE A 5 -21.99 23.07 -17.20
N ARG A 6 -22.74 22.08 -16.76
CA ARG A 6 -22.91 21.80 -15.32
C ARG A 6 -21.76 20.89 -14.92
N GLU A 7 -20.88 21.38 -14.04
CA GLU A 7 -19.72 20.69 -13.49
C GLU A 7 -20.03 19.27 -12.99
N LYS A 8 -19.93 18.27 -13.87
CA LYS A 8 -19.96 16.84 -13.50
C LYS A 8 -18.56 16.36 -13.08
N LYS A 9 -17.85 17.14 -12.26
CA LYS A 9 -16.49 16.82 -11.80
C LYS A 9 -16.42 15.62 -10.84
N ARG A 10 -17.56 15.15 -10.30
CA ARG A 10 -17.59 14.04 -9.32
C ARG A 10 -17.38 12.65 -9.93
N SER A 11 -18.10 12.28 -10.99
CA SER A 11 -18.01 10.93 -11.56
C SER A 11 -16.71 10.70 -12.34
N ALA A 12 -16.23 11.72 -13.06
CA ALA A 12 -14.96 11.66 -13.77
C ALA A 12 -13.76 11.49 -12.82
N GLY A 13 -13.76 12.19 -11.68
CA GLY A 13 -12.74 12.03 -10.63
C GLY A 13 -12.75 10.63 -10.03
N TYR A 14 -13.94 10.14 -9.63
CA TYR A 14 -14.10 8.80 -9.06
C TYR A 14 -13.64 7.68 -10.02
N ALA A 15 -14.00 7.78 -11.31
CA ALA A 15 -13.56 6.82 -12.31
C ALA A 15 -12.03 6.85 -12.50
N ARG A 16 -11.42 8.05 -12.48
CA ARG A 16 -9.97 8.21 -12.61
C ARG A 16 -9.22 7.57 -11.43
N ASP A 17 -9.69 7.74 -10.21
CA ASP A 17 -9.02 7.18 -9.03
C ASP A 17 -9.14 5.65 -8.98
N ARG A 18 -10.30 5.10 -9.37
CA ARG A 18 -10.45 3.64 -9.55
C ARG A 18 -9.51 3.10 -10.62
N MET A 19 -9.39 3.81 -11.75
CA MET A 19 -8.53 3.39 -12.85
C MET A 19 -7.06 3.41 -12.47
N LYS A 20 -6.59 4.41 -11.70
CA LYS A 20 -5.22 4.40 -11.15
C LYS A 20 -4.95 3.17 -10.29
N LEU A 21 -5.88 2.81 -9.41
CA LEU A 21 -5.73 1.63 -8.55
C LEU A 21 -5.67 0.33 -9.38
N LEU A 22 -6.53 0.19 -10.39
CA LEU A 22 -6.52 -0.96 -11.30
C LEU A 22 -5.20 -1.08 -12.06
N LEU A 23 -4.70 0.02 -12.62
CA LEU A 23 -3.43 0.04 -13.36
C LEU A 23 -2.23 -0.29 -12.47
N ILE A 24 -2.23 0.15 -11.22
CA ILE A 24 -1.19 -0.23 -10.25
C ILE A 24 -1.26 -1.72 -9.92
N SER A 25 -2.48 -2.28 -9.78
CA SER A 25 -2.64 -3.72 -9.51
C SER A 25 -2.20 -4.61 -10.67
N GLU A 26 -2.45 -4.21 -11.92
CA GLU A 26 -2.04 -4.98 -13.10
C GLU A 26 -0.53 -4.99 -13.31
N ARG A 27 0.17 -3.90 -12.97
CA ARG A 27 1.62 -3.84 -13.19
C ARG A 27 2.40 -4.76 -12.27
N ILE A 28 1.96 -4.96 -11.02
CA ILE A 28 2.75 -5.64 -9.96
C ILE A 28 2.31 -7.11 -9.79
N ASP A 29 1.25 -7.58 -10.48
CA ASP A 29 0.56 -8.85 -10.19
C ASP A 29 0.19 -9.02 -8.69
N CYS A 30 0.24 -7.94 -7.92
CA CYS A 30 -0.05 -7.91 -6.50
C CYS A 30 -1.32 -7.12 -6.25
N SER A 31 -2.40 -7.83 -5.95
CA SER A 31 -3.64 -7.20 -5.52
C SER A 31 -3.43 -6.43 -4.21
N PRO A 32 -4.20 -5.35 -3.97
CA PRO A 32 -4.16 -4.64 -2.69
C PRO A 32 -4.42 -5.56 -1.48
N GLN A 33 -5.27 -6.59 -1.65
CA GLN A 33 -5.48 -7.61 -0.62
C GLN A 33 -4.19 -8.42 -0.35
N MET A 34 -3.49 -8.86 -1.40
CA MET A 34 -2.27 -9.65 -1.26
C MET A 34 -1.16 -8.85 -0.56
N MET A 35 -1.01 -7.57 -0.89
CA MET A 35 -0.08 -6.67 -0.18
C MET A 35 -0.41 -6.51 1.31
N LYS A 36 -1.70 -6.48 1.65
CA LYS A 36 -2.16 -6.42 3.04
C LYS A 36 -1.88 -7.72 3.78
N MET A 37 -2.12 -8.87 3.15
CA MET A 37 -1.79 -10.18 3.71
C MET A 37 -0.29 -10.32 3.98
N LEU A 38 0.54 -10.02 2.97
CA LEU A 38 2.00 -10.05 3.09
C LEU A 38 2.51 -9.15 4.22
N ARG A 39 1.94 -7.94 4.35
CA ARG A 39 2.27 -7.03 5.45
C ARG A 39 1.99 -7.66 6.81
N ASN A 40 0.81 -8.22 6.99
CA ASN A 40 0.41 -8.82 8.26
C ASN A 40 1.27 -10.03 8.61
N ASP A 41 1.61 -10.86 7.62
CA ASP A 41 2.44 -12.04 7.82
C ASP A 41 3.88 -11.68 8.20
N LEU A 42 4.47 -10.66 7.56
CA LEU A 42 5.80 -10.16 7.91
C LEU A 42 5.84 -9.57 9.32
N ILE A 43 4.84 -8.75 9.67
CA ILE A 43 4.70 -8.19 11.02
C ILE A 43 4.61 -9.33 12.04
N HIS A 44 3.70 -10.28 11.83
CA HIS A 44 3.47 -11.38 12.74
C HIS A 44 4.73 -12.25 12.91
N THR A 45 5.47 -12.49 11.83
CA THR A 45 6.68 -13.30 11.85
C THR A 45 7.82 -12.61 12.58
N VAL A 46 8.10 -11.33 12.26
CA VAL A 46 9.19 -10.58 12.89
C VAL A 46 8.89 -10.33 14.37
N LYS A 47 7.62 -10.09 14.73
CA LYS A 47 7.17 -9.89 16.12
C LYS A 47 7.48 -11.06 17.05
N LYS A 48 7.64 -12.28 16.51
CA LYS A 48 8.05 -13.45 17.31
C LYS A 48 9.47 -13.32 17.86
N TYR A 49 10.33 -12.54 17.21
CA TYR A 49 11.74 -12.43 17.54
C TYR A 49 12.12 -11.04 18.05
N LEU A 50 11.45 -9.99 17.56
CA LEU A 50 11.80 -8.59 17.85
C LEU A 50 10.54 -7.80 18.25
N THR A 51 10.71 -6.85 19.15
CA THR A 51 9.65 -5.85 19.41
C THR A 51 9.69 -4.84 18.29
N ILE A 52 8.61 -4.68 17.53
CA ILE A 52 8.55 -3.78 16.37
C ILE A 52 7.42 -2.76 16.50
N ASP A 53 7.52 -1.66 15.79
CA ASP A 53 6.45 -0.66 15.68
C ASP A 53 5.59 -0.92 14.44
N GLU A 54 4.47 -1.62 14.63
CA GLU A 54 3.62 -2.16 13.56
C GLU A 54 3.00 -1.06 12.68
N GLU A 55 2.65 0.09 13.26
CA GLU A 55 2.00 1.20 12.54
C GLU A 55 2.95 1.88 11.54
N GLN A 56 4.25 1.79 11.78
CA GLN A 56 5.28 2.42 10.96
C GLN A 56 5.87 1.48 9.91
N VAL A 57 5.38 0.24 9.81
CA VAL A 57 5.85 -0.72 8.81
C VAL A 57 5.46 -0.28 7.41
N LYS A 58 6.46 -0.16 6.52
CA LYS A 58 6.26 0.20 5.11
C LYS A 58 6.78 -0.91 4.21
N ILE A 59 6.00 -1.24 3.20
CA ILE A 59 6.35 -2.25 2.19
C ILE A 59 6.18 -1.61 0.81
N GLN A 60 7.19 -1.77 -0.02
CA GLN A 60 7.22 -1.26 -1.39
C GLN A 60 7.81 -2.32 -2.31
N ILE A 61 7.27 -2.43 -3.52
CA ILE A 61 7.81 -3.29 -4.58
C ILE A 61 8.33 -2.37 -5.69
N SER A 62 9.60 -2.51 -6.05
CA SER A 62 10.19 -1.97 -7.28
C SER A 62 10.14 -3.03 -8.37
N GLN A 63 10.10 -2.62 -9.64
CA GLN A 63 9.95 -3.55 -10.79
C GLN A 63 11.21 -3.68 -11.64
N GLU A 64 12.19 -2.79 -11.46
CA GLU A 64 13.41 -2.74 -12.27
C GLU A 64 14.62 -2.43 -11.37
N PRO A 65 15.28 -3.44 -10.77
CA PRO A 65 14.89 -4.86 -10.71
C PRO A 65 13.68 -5.11 -9.79
N ALA A 66 13.03 -6.27 -9.96
CA ALA A 66 11.92 -6.69 -9.10
C ALA A 66 12.39 -6.96 -7.67
N VAL A 67 12.18 -6.02 -6.74
CA VAL A 67 12.65 -6.11 -5.35
C VAL A 67 11.56 -5.68 -4.37
N LEU A 68 11.38 -6.47 -3.31
CA LEU A 68 10.53 -6.13 -2.17
C LEU A 68 11.38 -5.38 -1.12
N HIS A 69 11.09 -4.10 -0.93
CA HIS A 69 11.66 -3.28 0.14
C HIS A 69 10.70 -3.25 1.33
N ALA A 70 11.17 -3.70 2.49
CA ALA A 70 10.43 -3.64 3.75
C ALA A 70 11.19 -2.79 4.77
N TYR A 71 10.53 -1.77 5.30
CA TYR A 71 10.99 -0.99 6.43
C TYR A 71 10.23 -1.44 7.67
N ILE A 72 10.93 -2.11 8.60
CA ILE A 72 10.36 -2.66 9.82
C ILE A 72 11.13 -2.07 11.02
N PRO A 73 10.62 -1.00 11.63
CA PRO A 73 11.29 -0.36 12.76
C PRO A 73 11.22 -1.24 14.01
N VAL A 74 12.41 -1.53 14.55
CA VAL A 74 12.56 -2.28 15.81
C VAL A 74 12.50 -1.30 16.98
N ARG A 75 11.68 -1.59 17.97
CA ARG A 75 11.69 -0.89 19.25
C ARG A 75 12.83 -1.48 20.08
N ASN A 76 13.82 -0.66 20.40
CA ASN A 76 14.72 -1.01 21.49
C ASN A 76 13.89 -1.09 22.76
N LYS A 77 13.92 -2.24 23.44
CA LYS A 77 13.66 -2.23 24.87
C LYS A 77 14.70 -1.29 25.45
N LYS A 78 14.31 -0.08 25.84
CA LYS A 78 15.09 0.64 26.85
C LYS A 78 15.22 -0.36 27.99
N ASP A 79 16.42 -0.88 28.14
CA ASP A 79 16.87 -1.59 29.33
C ASP A 79 16.42 -0.75 30.52
N ARG A 80 15.65 -1.38 31.42
CA ARG A 80 15.27 -0.93 32.77
C ARG A 80 15.16 0.58 33.04
#